data_AF-A0A6S7E1Y9-F1
#
_entry.id   AF-A0A6S7E1Y9-F1
#
_cell.length_a   1.000
_cell.length_b   1.000
_cell.length_c   1.000
_cell.angle_alpha   90.00
_cell.angle_beta   90.00
_cell.angle_gamma   90.00
#
_symmetry.space_group_name_H-M   'P 1'
#
loop_
_entity.id
_entity.type
_entity.pdbx_description
1 polymer ?
#
loop_
_entity_poly.entity_id
_entity_poly.type
_entity_poly.pdbx_seq_one_letter_code
_entity_poly.pdbx_strand_id
1 'polypeptide(L)'
;MDMHTLWDESRHGPASGRGRRLAAAVALCAAGLGIAGGARAESMEERLRAQLRITTQQLQQLQSEQAQSNAAKVAAETQRDAAQKELESLRAQLAKSRGQAEKLAEQQDAVRESAQTQVAATQAQLGKFKSAYDELLAMARAKEAERLALARTVALRDEEIKTCVARNRQMYEAGKEILHAYEGISTGDILAIRQPFAGKARVQFEEQAQAYGDKLYDAQIPASQSQAAATSRP
;
A
#
# COMPACT_ATOMS: atom_id res chain seq x y z
N MET A 1 2.32 0.82 21.43
CA MET A 1 2.47 -0.35 22.31
C MET A 1 3.95 -0.63 22.41
N ASP A 2 4.51 -0.08 23.49
CA ASP A 2 5.86 -0.30 23.99
C ASP A 2 6.15 -1.79 24.24
N MET A 3 7.42 -2.20 24.12
CA MET A 3 8.14 -2.74 25.27
C MET A 3 9.64 -3.01 24.95
N HIS A 4 10.47 -2.38 25.77
CA HIS A 4 11.77 -2.80 26.30
C HIS A 4 12.34 -4.16 25.87
N THR A 5 13.62 -4.16 25.50
CA THR A 5 14.66 -4.92 26.24
C THR A 5 16.02 -4.25 26.06
N LEU A 6 16.48 -3.66 27.16
CA LEU A 6 17.89 -3.33 27.42
C LEU A 6 18.71 -4.63 27.38
N TRP A 7 19.86 -4.59 26.74
CA TRP A 7 20.89 -5.62 26.89
C TRP A 7 21.96 -5.09 27.83
N ASP A 8 22.06 -5.77 28.96
CA ASP A 8 22.88 -5.48 30.13
C ASP A 8 24.06 -6.46 30.21
N GLU A 9 25.08 -6.00 30.93
CA GLU A 9 26.12 -6.73 31.66
C GLU A 9 26.45 -8.18 31.27
N SER A 10 27.71 -8.42 30.87
CA SER A 10 28.64 -9.31 31.59
C SER A 10 29.77 -9.82 30.69
N ARG A 11 31.02 -9.49 31.05
CA ARG A 11 32.04 -10.53 31.17
C ARG A 11 33.19 -10.06 32.07
N HIS A 12 33.33 -10.85 33.13
CA HIS A 12 34.26 -10.74 34.24
C HIS A 12 35.74 -10.81 33.83
N GLY A 13 36.59 -10.12 34.60
CA GLY A 13 38.00 -10.47 34.75
C GLY A 13 38.20 -11.75 35.54
N PRO A 14 39.44 -12.26 35.64
CA PRO A 14 40.02 -12.31 36.99
C PRO A 14 41.55 -12.15 37.08
N ALA A 15 41.93 -11.71 38.29
CA ALA A 15 43.04 -12.18 39.12
C ALA A 15 44.51 -11.92 38.72
N SER A 16 45.17 -11.11 39.53
CA SER A 16 46.22 -11.49 40.51
C SER A 16 47.06 -10.24 40.82
N GLY A 17 47.45 -9.89 42.04
CA GLY A 17 47.62 -10.67 43.26
C GLY A 17 49.10 -10.63 43.65
N ARG A 18 49.40 -9.94 44.76
CA ARG A 18 50.70 -9.72 45.45
C ARG A 18 51.32 -8.35 45.16
N GLY A 19 51.73 -7.56 46.14
CA GLY A 19 51.83 -7.81 47.57
C GLY A 19 52.91 -6.94 48.18
N ARG A 20 52.53 -6.26 49.27
CA ARG A 20 53.32 -5.99 50.48
C ARG A 20 54.57 -5.10 50.36
N ARG A 21 54.49 -3.99 51.11
CA ARG A 21 55.40 -3.55 52.20
C ARG A 21 56.87 -3.31 51.77
N LEU A 22 57.48 -2.15 52.03
CA LEU A 22 57.85 -1.70 53.37
C LEU A 22 58.32 -0.24 53.32
N ALA A 23 57.72 0.60 54.16
CA ALA A 23 58.39 1.72 54.81
C ALA A 23 58.96 1.22 56.17
N ALA A 24 59.83 2.03 56.78
CA ALA A 24 60.57 1.87 58.05
C ALA A 24 61.99 1.29 57.89
N ALA A 25 63.05 2.08 58.03
CA ALA A 25 63.60 2.68 59.26
C ALA A 25 64.29 1.66 60.17
N VAL A 26 65.63 1.64 60.17
CA VAL A 26 66.45 1.36 61.35
C VAL A 26 67.70 2.24 61.30
N ALA A 27 67.71 3.23 62.20
CA ALA A 27 68.92 3.81 62.74
C ALA A 27 69.43 2.88 63.84
N LEU A 28 70.72 2.52 63.82
CA LEU A 28 71.65 2.42 64.96
C LEU A 28 72.85 1.54 64.58
N CYS A 29 74.04 2.16 64.53
CA CYS A 29 75.24 1.68 65.20
C CYS A 29 76.34 2.74 64.98
N ALA A 30 76.25 3.82 65.74
CA ALA A 30 77.42 4.57 66.16
C ALA A 30 78.15 3.75 67.24
N ALA A 31 79.45 4.01 67.37
CA ALA A 31 80.40 3.47 68.36
C ALA A 31 81.10 2.15 67.99
N GLY A 32 82.22 2.31 67.30
CA GLY A 32 83.31 1.35 67.21
C GLY A 32 84.63 2.07 66.99
N LEU A 33 84.97 3.02 67.88
CA LEU A 33 86.33 3.54 67.98
C LEU A 33 87.21 2.43 68.57
N GLY A 34 88.08 1.86 67.76
CA GLY A 34 89.13 0.93 68.17
C GLY A 34 90.41 1.29 67.42
N ILE A 35 91.31 1.98 68.13
CA ILE A 35 92.61 2.44 67.64
C ILE A 35 93.55 1.24 67.53
N ALA A 36 93.99 0.95 66.30
CA ALA A 36 95.27 0.33 65.98
C ALA A 36 95.63 0.86 64.58
N GLY A 37 96.63 1.73 64.38
CA GLY A 37 97.99 1.55 64.85
C GLY A 37 98.78 0.74 63.83
N GLY A 38 98.94 1.26 62.60
CA GLY A 38 99.76 0.63 61.57
C GLY A 38 99.73 1.38 60.23
N ALA A 39 100.91 1.85 59.80
CA ALA A 39 101.26 2.19 58.41
C ALA A 39 100.46 3.31 57.71
N ARG A 40 100.60 4.55 58.20
CA ARG A 40 100.44 5.75 57.35
C ARG A 40 101.70 5.93 56.49
N ALA A 41 101.82 5.19 55.38
CA ALA A 41 102.77 5.49 54.29
C ALA A 41 102.56 4.67 52.99
N GLU A 42 101.77 3.59 52.99
CA GLU A 42 101.39 2.83 51.77
C GLU A 42 99.93 3.10 51.30
N SER A 43 99.24 4.05 51.93
CA SER A 43 97.77 4.09 51.95
C SER A 43 97.09 5.11 51.01
N MET A 44 97.84 5.88 50.22
CA MET A 44 97.25 6.87 49.29
C MET A 44 97.17 6.32 47.86
N GLU A 45 98.23 5.64 47.41
CA GLU A 45 98.33 5.07 46.06
C GLU A 45 97.39 3.86 45.86
N GLU A 46 97.24 3.00 46.87
CA GLU A 46 96.29 1.88 46.83
C GLU A 46 94.83 2.36 46.85
N ARG A 47 94.52 3.43 47.57
CA ARG A 47 93.19 4.08 47.54
C ARG A 47 92.92 4.74 46.21
N LEU A 48 93.91 5.41 45.60
CA LEU A 48 93.80 5.97 44.25
C LEU A 48 93.61 4.87 43.20
N ARG A 49 94.31 3.73 43.32
CA ARG A 49 94.10 2.56 42.46
C ARG A 49 92.73 1.91 42.66
N ALA A 50 92.26 1.78 43.89
CA ALA A 50 90.92 1.28 44.19
C ALA A 50 89.83 2.24 43.67
N GLN A 51 90.03 3.55 43.85
CA GLN A 51 89.12 4.58 43.35
C GLN A 51 89.11 4.60 41.82
N LEU A 52 90.26 4.44 41.15
CA LEU A 52 90.34 4.29 39.69
C LEU A 52 89.65 3.02 39.19
N ARG A 53 89.77 1.89 39.90
CA ARG A 53 89.03 0.65 39.56
C ARG A 53 87.52 0.85 39.70
N ILE A 54 87.07 1.50 40.77
CA ILE A 54 85.66 1.82 41.01
C ILE A 54 85.13 2.78 39.93
N THR A 55 85.87 3.83 39.58
CA THR A 55 85.45 4.76 38.51
C THR A 55 85.44 4.08 37.14
N THR A 56 86.38 3.16 36.87
CA THR A 56 86.38 2.36 35.63
C THR A 56 85.18 1.43 35.57
N GLN A 57 84.83 0.76 36.68
CA GLN A 57 83.62 -0.07 36.78
C GLN A 57 82.34 0.76 36.62
N GLN A 58 82.27 1.94 37.23
CA GLN A 58 81.14 2.87 37.08
C GLN A 58 81.00 3.38 35.66
N LEU A 59 82.11 3.70 34.98
CA LEU A 59 82.08 4.10 33.56
C LEU A 59 81.61 2.95 32.67
N GLN A 60 82.07 1.72 32.93
CA GLN A 60 81.62 0.55 32.18
C GLN A 60 80.13 0.26 32.41
N GLN A 61 79.65 0.42 33.66
CA GLN A 61 78.23 0.28 33.99
C GLN A 61 77.39 1.37 33.31
N LEU A 62 77.77 2.64 33.41
CA LEU A 62 77.07 3.75 32.74
C LEU A 62 77.08 3.61 31.21
N GLN A 63 78.17 3.11 30.63
CA GLN A 63 78.25 2.83 29.20
C GLN A 63 77.27 1.71 28.81
N SER A 64 77.14 0.66 29.62
CA SER A 64 76.16 -0.41 29.39
C SER A 64 74.72 0.06 29.56
N GLU A 65 74.45 0.91 30.56
CA GLU A 65 73.12 1.52 30.79
C GLU A 65 72.75 2.49 29.67
N GLN A 66 73.71 3.26 29.15
CA GLN A 66 73.52 4.13 27.99
C GLN A 66 73.23 3.32 26.72
N ALA A 67 73.94 2.21 26.50
CA ALA A 67 73.67 1.30 25.39
C ALA A 67 72.28 0.67 25.51
N GLN A 68 71.88 0.23 26.71
CA GLN A 68 70.56 -0.35 26.97
C GLN A 68 69.43 0.68 26.80
N SER A 69 69.62 1.91 27.28
CA SER A 69 68.67 3.01 27.11
C SER A 69 68.50 3.40 25.64
N ASN A 70 69.60 3.48 24.88
CA ASN A 70 69.55 3.74 23.44
C ASN A 70 68.86 2.59 22.69
N ALA A 71 69.13 1.34 23.04
CA ALA A 71 68.43 0.18 22.46
C ALA A 71 66.92 0.21 22.77
N ALA A 72 66.53 0.57 24.00
CA ALA A 72 65.13 0.72 24.39
C ALA A 72 64.43 1.88 23.66
N LYS A 73 65.13 3.00 23.45
CA LYS A 73 64.62 4.13 22.66
C LYS A 73 64.36 3.74 21.21
N VAL A 74 65.32 3.07 20.56
CA VAL A 74 65.13 2.58 19.18
C VAL A 74 63.99 1.57 19.11
N ALA A 75 63.86 0.67 20.09
CA ALA A 75 62.73 -0.26 20.16
C ALA A 75 61.37 0.48 20.35
N ALA A 76 61.33 1.52 21.18
CA ALA A 76 60.12 2.32 21.38
C ALA A 76 59.77 3.17 20.15
N GLU A 77 60.77 3.74 19.46
CA GLU A 77 60.58 4.50 18.22
C GLU A 77 60.07 3.60 17.09
N THR A 78 60.65 2.41 16.92
CA THR A 78 60.17 1.44 15.92
C THR A 78 58.74 0.96 16.22
N GLN A 79 58.39 0.72 17.49
CA GLN A 79 57.01 0.39 17.88
C GLN A 79 56.04 1.56 17.65
N ARG A 80 56.45 2.79 17.97
CA ARG A 80 55.63 3.99 17.69
C ARG A 80 55.39 4.13 16.19
N ASP A 81 56.42 3.98 15.38
CA ASP A 81 56.32 4.12 13.92
C ASP A 81 55.46 3.00 13.31
N ALA A 82 55.55 1.78 13.85
CA ALA A 82 54.65 0.68 13.48
C ALA A 82 53.19 0.98 13.86
N ALA A 83 52.93 1.43 15.08
CA ALA A 83 51.59 1.78 15.55
C ALA A 83 51.01 2.98 14.78
N GLN A 84 51.83 3.96 14.41
CA GLN A 84 51.40 5.08 13.56
C GLN A 84 50.97 4.60 12.17
N LYS A 85 51.73 3.70 11.54
CA LYS A 85 51.34 3.09 10.26
C LYS A 85 50.05 2.29 10.36
N GLU A 86 49.87 1.52 11.44
CA GLU A 86 48.62 0.79 11.67
C GLU A 86 47.43 1.74 11.84
N LEU A 87 47.57 2.82 12.61
CA LEU A 87 46.53 3.83 12.79
C LEU A 87 46.17 4.53 11.47
N GLU A 88 47.14 4.87 10.64
CA GLU A 88 46.89 5.42 9.30
C GLU A 88 46.15 4.42 8.42
N SER A 89 46.55 3.14 8.44
CA SER A 89 45.86 2.09 7.68
C SER A 89 44.41 1.89 8.13
N LEU A 90 44.16 1.88 9.45
CA LEU A 90 42.83 1.73 10.02
C LEU A 90 41.97 2.96 9.73
N ARG A 91 42.53 4.17 9.80
CA ARG A 91 41.83 5.40 9.39
C ARG A 91 41.46 5.37 7.91
N ALA A 92 42.36 4.91 7.04
CA ALA A 92 42.07 4.77 5.61
C ALA A 92 40.97 3.73 5.35
N GLN A 93 41.00 2.58 6.03
CA GLN A 93 39.95 1.56 5.94
C GLN A 93 38.60 2.08 6.45
N LEU A 94 38.60 2.81 7.58
CA LEU A 94 37.40 3.39 8.16
C LEU A 94 36.80 4.44 7.24
N ALA A 95 37.62 5.34 6.68
CA ALA A 95 37.18 6.32 5.67
C ALA A 95 36.58 5.64 4.44
N LYS A 96 37.22 4.57 3.94
CA LYS A 96 36.69 3.78 2.81
C LYS A 96 35.36 3.12 3.14
N SER A 97 35.23 2.52 4.32
CA SER A 97 33.98 1.87 4.76
C SER A 97 32.84 2.87 4.96
N ARG A 98 33.12 4.06 5.51
CA ARG A 98 32.14 5.16 5.63
C ARG A 98 31.68 5.63 4.27
N GLY A 99 32.60 5.89 3.34
CA GLY A 99 32.24 6.29 1.97
C GLY A 99 31.46 5.21 1.21
N GLN A 100 31.68 3.93 1.50
CA GLN A 100 30.86 2.84 0.95
C GLN A 100 29.47 2.79 1.59
N ALA A 101 29.37 2.99 2.90
CA ALA A 101 28.10 3.02 3.63
C ALA A 101 27.23 4.20 3.18
N GLU A 102 27.81 5.39 3.00
CA GLU A 102 27.13 6.58 2.48
C GLU A 102 26.58 6.32 1.07
N LYS A 103 27.40 5.78 0.15
CA LYS A 103 26.94 5.41 -1.20
C LYS A 103 25.82 4.38 -1.18
N LEU A 104 25.89 3.39 -0.28
CA LEU A 104 24.85 2.38 -0.17
C LEU A 104 23.55 2.96 0.41
N ALA A 105 23.65 3.90 1.35
CA ALA A 105 22.51 4.63 1.88
C ALA A 105 21.84 5.48 0.79
N GLU A 106 22.61 6.24 0.02
CA GLU A 106 22.09 7.00 -1.13
C GLU A 106 21.41 6.11 -2.17
N GLN A 107 22.00 4.95 -2.49
CA GLN A 107 21.39 3.97 -3.39
C GLN A 107 20.09 3.39 -2.81
N GLN A 108 20.07 3.07 -1.52
CA GLN A 108 18.88 2.56 -0.85
C GLN A 108 17.75 3.59 -0.86
N ASP A 109 18.06 4.86 -0.59
CA ASP A 109 17.08 5.95 -0.62
C ASP A 109 16.54 6.17 -2.03
N ALA A 110 17.39 6.17 -3.06
CA ALA A 110 16.97 6.27 -4.46
C ALA A 110 16.08 5.08 -4.90
N VAL A 111 16.42 3.85 -4.48
CA VAL A 111 15.60 2.66 -4.74
C VAL A 111 14.26 2.75 -4.00
N ARG A 112 14.27 3.23 -2.75
CA ARG A 112 13.05 3.41 -1.97
C ARG A 112 12.13 4.46 -2.59
N GLU A 113 12.67 5.59 -3.01
CA GLU A 113 11.92 6.66 -3.68
C GLU A 113 11.31 6.15 -4.99
N SER A 114 12.12 5.53 -5.86
CA SER A 114 11.63 4.97 -7.12
C SER A 114 10.57 3.87 -6.91
N ALA A 115 10.74 3.00 -5.91
CA ALA A 115 9.74 2.00 -5.55
C ALA A 115 8.44 2.65 -5.05
N GLN A 116 8.53 3.71 -4.23
CA GLN A 116 7.35 4.46 -3.76
C GLN A 116 6.62 5.14 -4.92
N THR A 117 7.34 5.79 -5.83
CA THR A 117 6.75 6.38 -7.04
C THR A 117 6.08 5.33 -7.91
N GLN A 118 6.72 4.17 -8.10
CA GLN A 118 6.14 3.08 -8.89
C GLN A 118 4.88 2.51 -8.24
N VAL A 119 4.90 2.28 -6.92
CA VAL A 119 3.72 1.84 -6.17
C VAL A 119 2.59 2.86 -6.27
N ALA A 120 2.87 4.15 -6.10
CA ALA A 120 1.86 5.21 -6.24
C ALA A 120 1.28 5.25 -7.67
N ALA A 121 2.13 5.14 -8.69
CA ALA A 121 1.70 5.10 -10.09
C ALA A 121 0.83 3.86 -10.39
N THR A 122 1.21 2.68 -9.91
CA THR A 122 0.42 1.45 -10.06
C THR A 122 -0.90 1.54 -9.31
N GLN A 123 -0.93 2.11 -8.10
CA GLN A 123 -2.18 2.33 -7.36
C GLN A 123 -3.11 3.30 -8.09
N ALA A 124 -2.57 4.38 -8.66
CA ALA A 124 -3.35 5.33 -9.46
C ALA A 124 -3.93 4.66 -10.72
N GLN A 125 -3.16 3.81 -11.41
CA GLN A 125 -3.65 3.02 -12.54
C GLN A 125 -4.73 2.02 -12.11
N LEU A 126 -4.52 1.29 -11.01
CA LEU A 126 -5.52 0.38 -10.45
C LEU A 126 -6.83 1.11 -10.11
N GLY A 127 -6.74 2.32 -9.56
CA GLY A 127 -7.89 3.18 -9.30
C GLY A 127 -8.66 3.53 -10.57
N LYS A 128 -7.96 3.92 -11.64
CA LYS A 128 -8.56 4.20 -12.96
C LYS A 128 -9.22 2.96 -13.58
N PHE A 129 -8.60 1.80 -13.48
CA PHE A 129 -9.20 0.56 -13.99
C PHE A 129 -10.45 0.16 -13.21
N LYS A 130 -10.44 0.33 -11.89
CA LYS A 130 -11.63 0.11 -11.05
C LYS A 130 -12.76 1.06 -11.41
N SER A 131 -12.48 2.36 -11.52
CA SER A 131 -13.51 3.35 -11.88
C SER A 131 -14.09 3.08 -13.27
N ALA A 132 -13.24 2.78 -14.26
CA ALA A 132 -13.68 2.44 -15.61
C ALA A 132 -14.51 1.14 -15.64
N TYR A 133 -14.17 0.16 -14.81
CA TYR A 133 -14.95 -1.06 -14.67
C TYR A 133 -16.31 -0.80 -14.03
N ASP A 134 -16.36 0.01 -12.97
CA ASP A 134 -17.61 0.39 -12.30
C ASP A 134 -18.53 1.21 -13.23
N GLU A 135 -17.95 2.14 -14.00
CA GLU A 135 -18.66 2.88 -15.05
C GLU A 135 -19.22 1.95 -16.12
N LEU A 136 -18.43 0.99 -16.61
CA LEU A 136 -18.88 0.01 -17.59
C LEU A 136 -20.00 -0.88 -17.04
N LEU A 137 -19.90 -1.30 -15.78
CA LEU A 137 -20.93 -2.07 -15.10
C LEU A 137 -22.23 -1.26 -14.95
N ALA A 138 -22.13 0.02 -14.60
CA ALA A 138 -23.27 0.92 -14.51
C ALA A 138 -23.93 1.11 -15.88
N MET A 139 -23.14 1.33 -16.95
CA MET A 139 -23.65 1.44 -18.31
C MET A 139 -24.32 0.15 -18.78
N ALA A 140 -23.75 -1.02 -18.50
CA ALA A 140 -24.34 -2.31 -18.84
C ALA A 140 -25.70 -2.52 -18.14
N ARG A 141 -25.79 -2.18 -16.85
CA ARG A 141 -27.05 -2.25 -16.09
C ARG A 141 -28.09 -1.26 -16.63
N ALA A 142 -27.68 -0.04 -16.96
CA ALA A 142 -28.57 0.96 -17.56
C ALA A 142 -29.12 0.47 -18.92
N LYS A 143 -28.25 -0.09 -19.76
CA LYS A 143 -28.65 -0.64 -21.07
C LYS A 143 -29.58 -1.85 -20.93
N GLU A 144 -29.34 -2.72 -19.97
CA GLU A 144 -30.24 -3.84 -19.71
C GLU A 144 -31.61 -3.36 -19.19
N ALA A 145 -31.63 -2.34 -18.31
CA ALA A 145 -32.87 -1.73 -17.85
C ALA A 145 -33.65 -1.07 -19.00
N GLU A 146 -32.96 -0.32 -19.88
CA GLU A 146 -33.55 0.25 -21.10
C GLU A 146 -34.11 -0.85 -22.01
N ARG A 147 -33.37 -1.94 -22.22
CA ARG A 147 -33.83 -3.09 -23.03
C ARG A 147 -35.10 -3.70 -22.46
N LEU A 148 -35.16 -3.91 -21.14
CA LEU A 148 -36.34 -4.46 -20.47
C LEU A 148 -37.54 -3.50 -20.54
N ALA A 149 -37.30 -2.19 -20.39
CA ALA A 149 -38.35 -1.18 -20.54
C ALA A 149 -38.91 -1.16 -21.97
N LEU A 150 -38.04 -1.15 -22.97
CA LEU A 150 -38.44 -1.21 -24.38
C LEU A 150 -39.17 -2.51 -24.71
N ALA A 151 -38.69 -3.66 -24.22
CA ALA A 151 -39.36 -4.94 -24.43
C ALA A 151 -40.78 -4.96 -23.83
N ARG A 152 -40.98 -4.36 -22.64
CA ARG A 152 -42.31 -4.20 -22.03
C ARG A 152 -43.19 -3.28 -22.86
N THR A 153 -42.66 -2.16 -23.34
CA THR A 153 -43.41 -1.24 -24.20
C THR A 153 -43.84 -1.94 -25.48
N VAL A 154 -42.94 -2.64 -26.17
CA VAL A 154 -43.27 -3.41 -27.39
C VAL A 154 -44.35 -4.44 -27.10
N ALA A 155 -44.22 -5.23 -26.03
CA ALA A 155 -45.24 -6.23 -25.66
C ALA A 155 -46.62 -5.59 -25.39
N LEU A 156 -46.66 -4.44 -24.70
CA LEU A 156 -47.90 -3.71 -24.47
C LEU A 156 -48.51 -3.20 -25.80
N ARG A 157 -47.69 -2.65 -26.70
CA ARG A 157 -48.15 -2.17 -28.01
C ARG A 157 -48.65 -3.31 -28.88
N ASP A 158 -48.01 -4.46 -28.85
CA ASP A 158 -48.46 -5.65 -29.59
C ASP A 158 -49.83 -6.11 -29.12
N GLU A 159 -50.09 -6.12 -27.80
CA GLU A 159 -51.41 -6.45 -27.25
C GLU A 159 -52.47 -5.39 -27.59
N GLU A 160 -52.10 -4.10 -27.55
CA GLU A 160 -52.98 -3.01 -28.02
C GLU A 160 -53.34 -3.20 -29.51
N ILE A 161 -52.36 -3.48 -30.38
CA ILE A 161 -52.59 -3.71 -31.81
C ILE A 161 -53.49 -4.92 -32.04
N LYS A 162 -53.24 -6.05 -31.35
CA LYS A 162 -54.11 -7.25 -31.45
C LYS A 162 -55.54 -6.93 -31.08
N THR A 163 -55.73 -6.16 -30.00
CA THR A 163 -57.07 -5.72 -29.56
C THR A 163 -57.72 -4.83 -30.61
N CYS A 164 -56.99 -3.85 -31.15
CA CYS A 164 -57.47 -2.96 -32.20
C CYS A 164 -57.90 -3.74 -33.46
N VAL A 165 -57.11 -4.72 -33.89
CA VAL A 165 -57.43 -5.57 -35.05
C VAL A 165 -58.68 -6.42 -34.78
N ALA A 166 -58.80 -7.00 -33.58
CA ALA A 166 -59.98 -7.78 -33.21
C ALA A 166 -61.26 -6.92 -33.19
N ARG A 167 -61.18 -5.71 -32.62
CA ARG A 167 -62.28 -4.73 -32.58
C ARG A 167 -62.66 -4.22 -33.97
N ASN A 168 -61.69 -3.92 -34.82
CA ASN A 168 -61.93 -3.53 -36.20
C ASN A 168 -62.66 -4.64 -36.97
N ARG A 169 -62.26 -5.90 -36.79
CA ARG A 169 -62.96 -7.04 -37.36
C ARG A 169 -64.40 -7.16 -36.86
N GLN A 170 -64.63 -7.02 -35.55
CA GLN A 170 -65.99 -7.02 -34.98
C GLN A 170 -66.86 -5.92 -35.58
N MET A 171 -66.32 -4.71 -35.72
CA MET A 171 -67.02 -3.58 -36.32
C MET A 171 -67.35 -3.82 -37.80
N TYR A 172 -66.43 -4.45 -38.54
CA TYR A 172 -66.64 -4.80 -39.94
C TYR A 172 -67.72 -5.87 -40.13
N GLU A 173 -67.74 -6.91 -39.28
CA GLU A 173 -68.81 -7.92 -39.31
C GLU A 173 -70.16 -7.32 -38.92
N ALA A 174 -70.23 -6.46 -37.89
CA ALA A 174 -71.45 -5.75 -37.54
C ALA A 174 -71.95 -4.88 -38.72
N GLY A 175 -71.05 -4.18 -39.42
CA GLY A 175 -71.39 -3.42 -40.62
C GLY A 175 -71.96 -4.29 -41.75
N LYS A 176 -71.40 -5.49 -41.96
CA LYS A 176 -71.94 -6.47 -42.92
C LYS A 176 -73.32 -6.99 -42.52
N GLU A 177 -73.52 -7.29 -41.24
CA GLU A 177 -74.84 -7.72 -40.74
C GLU A 177 -75.91 -6.65 -40.98
N ILE A 178 -75.58 -5.37 -40.77
CA ILE A 178 -76.49 -4.25 -41.05
C ILE A 178 -76.81 -4.17 -42.55
N LEU A 179 -75.80 -4.26 -43.42
CA LEU A 179 -75.98 -4.27 -44.88
C LEU A 179 -76.88 -5.44 -45.32
N HIS A 180 -76.60 -6.64 -44.83
CA HIS A 180 -77.39 -7.84 -45.12
C HIS A 180 -78.84 -7.71 -44.60
N ALA A 181 -79.04 -7.13 -43.41
CA ALA A 181 -80.36 -6.87 -42.88
C ALA A 181 -81.14 -5.89 -43.78
N TYR A 182 -80.47 -4.88 -44.36
CA TYR A 182 -81.08 -3.95 -45.30
C TYR A 182 -81.46 -4.61 -46.63
N GLU A 183 -80.60 -5.50 -47.15
CA GLU A 183 -80.88 -6.30 -48.36
C GLU A 183 -82.06 -7.26 -48.17
N GLY A 184 -82.30 -7.73 -46.93
CA GLY A 184 -83.41 -8.61 -46.58
C GLY A 184 -84.77 -7.93 -46.43
N ILE A 185 -84.85 -6.60 -46.40
CA ILE A 185 -86.13 -5.88 -46.25
C ILE A 185 -86.93 -5.96 -47.56
N SER A 186 -88.07 -6.64 -47.52
CA SER A 186 -88.95 -6.79 -48.67
C SER A 186 -89.90 -5.58 -48.82
N THR A 187 -90.47 -5.38 -50.01
CA THR A 187 -91.52 -4.38 -50.25
C THR A 187 -92.76 -4.59 -49.37
N GLY A 188 -93.01 -5.82 -48.91
CA GLY A 188 -94.06 -6.16 -47.93
C GLY A 188 -93.77 -5.60 -46.53
N ASP A 189 -92.52 -5.65 -46.08
CA ASP A 189 -92.10 -5.10 -44.79
C ASP A 189 -92.22 -3.58 -44.75
N ILE A 190 -91.90 -2.91 -45.86
CA ILE A 190 -92.06 -1.45 -46.02
C ILE A 190 -93.54 -1.05 -45.95
N LEU A 191 -94.44 -1.85 -46.54
CA LEU A 191 -95.88 -1.61 -46.48
C LEU A 191 -96.43 -1.81 -45.06
N ALA A 192 -95.93 -2.83 -44.34
CA ALA A 192 -96.30 -3.09 -42.95
C ALA A 192 -95.88 -1.94 -42.03
N ILE A 193 -94.67 -1.39 -42.18
CA ILE A 193 -94.20 -0.24 -41.37
C ILE A 193 -95.08 1.01 -41.54
N ARG A 194 -95.65 1.22 -42.74
CA ARG A 194 -96.47 2.40 -43.05
C ARG A 194 -97.91 2.34 -42.53
N GLN A 195 -98.37 1.20 -42.03
CA GLN A 195 -99.74 1.09 -41.54
C GLN A 195 -99.87 1.58 -40.09
N PRO A 196 -100.89 2.40 -39.76
CA PRO A 196 -101.03 3.03 -38.45
C PRO A 196 -101.24 2.05 -37.28
N PHE A 197 -101.54 0.77 -37.56
CA PHE A 197 -101.75 -0.28 -36.55
C PHE A 197 -100.62 -1.31 -36.44
N ALA A 198 -99.54 -1.17 -37.21
CA ALA A 198 -98.41 -2.12 -37.23
C ALA A 198 -97.38 -1.87 -36.11
N GLY A 199 -97.83 -1.55 -34.89
CA GLY A 199 -96.95 -1.22 -33.77
C GLY A 199 -95.91 -2.29 -33.46
N LYS A 200 -96.27 -3.58 -33.59
CA LYS A 200 -95.36 -4.71 -33.38
C LYS A 200 -94.18 -4.74 -34.37
N ALA A 201 -94.42 -4.43 -35.64
CA ALA A 201 -93.36 -4.38 -36.65
C ALA A 201 -92.38 -3.24 -36.36
N ARG A 202 -92.88 -2.06 -35.98
CA ARG A 202 -92.05 -0.90 -35.61
C ARG A 202 -91.13 -1.18 -34.42
N VAL A 203 -91.65 -1.81 -33.36
CA VAL A 203 -90.85 -2.20 -32.19
C VAL A 203 -89.74 -3.19 -32.56
N GLN A 204 -90.02 -4.17 -33.44
CA GLN A 204 -89.00 -5.13 -33.87
C GLN A 204 -87.86 -4.47 -34.69
N PHE A 205 -88.19 -3.48 -35.52
CA PHE A 205 -87.17 -2.71 -36.24
C PHE A 205 -86.36 -1.81 -35.31
N GLU A 206 -86.99 -1.19 -34.31
CA GLU A 206 -86.29 -0.41 -33.28
C GLU A 206 -85.36 -1.29 -32.43
N GLU A 207 -85.81 -2.48 -32.03
CA GLU A 207 -85.00 -3.45 -31.27
C GLU A 207 -83.81 -3.96 -32.09
N GLN A 208 -83.99 -4.24 -33.39
CA GLN A 208 -82.87 -4.59 -34.27
C GLN A 208 -81.89 -3.42 -34.46
N ALA A 209 -82.39 -2.21 -34.67
CA ALA A 209 -81.54 -1.03 -34.79
C ALA A 209 -80.73 -0.78 -33.51
N GLN A 210 -81.35 -0.99 -32.34
CA GLN A 210 -80.68 -0.87 -31.05
C GLN A 210 -79.62 -1.97 -30.88
N ALA A 211 -79.93 -3.23 -31.21
CA ALA A 211 -78.96 -4.33 -31.14
C ALA A 211 -77.73 -4.11 -32.05
N TYR A 212 -77.92 -3.53 -33.25
CA TYR A 212 -76.79 -3.15 -34.11
C TYR A 212 -76.01 -1.95 -33.55
N GLY A 213 -76.69 -0.99 -32.95
CA GLY A 213 -76.07 0.13 -32.23
C GLY A 213 -75.18 -0.35 -31.09
N ASP A 214 -75.67 -1.30 -30.28
CA ASP A 214 -74.92 -1.90 -29.18
C ASP A 214 -73.67 -2.64 -29.68
N LYS A 215 -73.79 -3.43 -30.77
CA LYS A 215 -72.64 -4.12 -31.38
C LYS A 215 -71.57 -3.15 -31.88
N LEU A 216 -71.98 -2.06 -32.53
CA LEU A 216 -71.06 -1.03 -33.03
C LEU A 216 -70.39 -0.27 -31.87
N TYR A 217 -71.15 0.00 -30.81
CA TYR A 217 -70.66 0.68 -29.62
C TYR A 217 -69.64 -0.19 -28.87
N ASP A 218 -69.96 -1.46 -28.64
CA ASP A 218 -69.07 -2.43 -27.96
C ASP A 218 -67.79 -2.71 -28.75
N ALA A 219 -67.84 -2.63 -30.08
CA ALA A 219 -66.68 -2.81 -30.95
C ALA A 219 -65.80 -1.55 -31.04
N GLN A 220 -66.24 -0.40 -30.53
CA GLN A 220 -65.47 0.84 -30.58
C GLN A 220 -64.28 0.80 -29.62
N ILE A 221 -63.13 1.29 -30.07
CA ILE A 221 -61.95 1.45 -29.21
C ILE A 221 -62.16 2.72 -28.37
N PRO A 222 -62.16 2.65 -27.03
CA PRO A 222 -62.36 3.82 -26.19
C PRO A 222 -61.27 4.87 -26.42
N ALA A 223 -61.64 6.15 -26.31
CA ALA A 223 -60.75 7.28 -26.63
C ALA A 223 -59.43 7.28 -25.84
N SER A 224 -59.43 6.73 -24.62
CA SER A 224 -58.23 6.54 -23.79
C SER A 224 -57.22 5.55 -24.41
N GLN A 225 -57.69 4.50 -25.09
CA GLN A 225 -56.83 3.54 -25.80
C GLN A 225 -56.35 4.09 -27.15
N SER A 226 -57.18 4.88 -27.85
CA SER A 226 -56.77 5.56 -29.09
C SER A 226 -55.71 6.65 -28.86
N GLN A 227 -55.77 7.40 -27.75
CA GLN A 227 -54.77 8.42 -27.42
C GLN A 227 -53.44 7.81 -26.94
N ALA A 228 -53.47 6.66 -26.25
CA ALA A 228 -52.26 5.92 -25.90
C ALA A 228 -51.52 5.42 -27.15
N ALA A 229 -52.25 4.88 -28.14
CA ALA A 229 -51.67 4.48 -29.42
C ALA A 229 -51.05 5.68 -30.18
N ALA A 230 -51.72 6.84 -30.21
CA ALA A 230 -51.25 8.03 -30.92
C ALA A 230 -50.02 8.71 -30.30
N THR A 231 -49.87 8.67 -28.96
CA THR A 231 -48.72 9.26 -28.24
C THR A 231 -47.50 8.34 -28.18
N SER A 232 -47.66 7.06 -28.53
CA SER A 232 -46.56 6.09 -28.63
C SER A 232 -45.84 6.05 -29.99
N ARG A 233 -46.26 6.89 -30.95
CA ARG A 233 -45.62 7.02 -32.26
C ARG A 233 -44.50 8.06 -32.18
N PRO A 234 -43.24 7.75 -32.57
CA PRO A 234 -42.12 8.68 -32.49
C PRO A 234 -42.29 9.88 -33.43
#